data_AF-A0A401T6Z2-F1
#
_entry.id   AF-A0A401T6Z2-F1
#
_cell.length_a   1.000
_cell.length_b   1.000
_cell.length_c   1.000
_cell.angle_alpha   90.00
_cell.angle_beta   90.00
_cell.angle_gamma   90.00
#
_symmetry.space_group_name_H-M   'P 1'
#
loop_
_entity.id
_entity.type
_entity.pdbx_description
1 polymer ?
#
loop_
_entity_poly.entity_id
_entity_poly.type
_entity_poly.pdbx_seq_one_letter_code
_entity_poly.pdbx_strand_id
1 'polypeptide(L)'
;MGSGSRCQAPLAGLHSLCLLLVAGLNSVTSDADIFLIYSEKADSCLESSGSSVRLAPSCNESFDQQQWKWVSRLRLFNLGSKQCLSIQRRNDTVPRLGMMECNQESAQMRWHCNGLGSQLSSYLIQQSKAGTQGPNTGQPDVWRIYNTDEDLCARPYHGKIEY
;
A
#
# COMPACT_ATOMS: atom_id res chain seq x y z
N MET A 1 69.62 -16.44 -23.79
CA MET A 1 69.28 -17.36 -22.68
C MET A 1 70.27 -17.07 -21.56
N GLY A 2 69.97 -16.38 -20.46
CA GLY A 2 68.69 -16.10 -19.83
C GLY A 2 68.70 -16.64 -18.40
N SER A 3 69.18 -15.79 -17.47
CA SER A 3 68.87 -15.73 -16.02
C SER A 3 69.26 -16.94 -15.13
N GLY A 4 69.77 -16.77 -13.91
CA GLY A 4 69.68 -15.66 -12.97
C GLY A 4 68.91 -16.13 -11.73
N SER A 5 69.60 -16.22 -10.58
CA SER A 5 69.24 -17.01 -9.40
C SER A 5 68.35 -16.33 -8.35
N ARG A 6 67.44 -17.16 -7.77
CA ARG A 6 66.95 -17.33 -6.37
C ARG A 6 66.48 -16.12 -5.52
N CYS A 7 65.30 -16.24 -4.89
CA CYS A 7 65.12 -16.65 -3.46
C CYS A 7 63.65 -16.60 -2.99
N GLN A 8 63.24 -17.67 -2.28
CA GLN A 8 62.24 -17.86 -1.19
C GLN A 8 61.02 -16.93 -0.98
N ALA A 9 59.81 -17.52 -1.02
CA ALA A 9 58.73 -17.57 0.02
C ALA A 9 57.37 -17.90 -0.65
N PRO A 10 56.53 -18.80 -0.10
CA PRO A 10 55.38 -19.31 -0.83
C PRO A 10 54.09 -18.48 -0.66
N LEU A 11 53.44 -18.28 -1.83
CA LEU A 11 52.01 -18.27 -2.11
C LEU A 11 51.16 -17.11 -1.55
N ALA A 12 51.04 -16.08 -2.41
CA ALA A 12 49.96 -15.11 -2.41
C ALA A 12 48.59 -15.81 -2.62
N GLY A 13 47.66 -15.60 -1.68
CA GLY A 13 46.25 -15.93 -1.83
C GLY A 13 45.45 -14.69 -2.21
N LEU A 14 44.88 -14.69 -3.42
CA LEU A 14 43.84 -13.76 -3.83
C LEU A 14 42.60 -13.95 -2.94
N HIS A 15 41.99 -12.88 -2.46
CA HIS A 15 40.52 -12.70 -2.47
C HIS A 15 40.21 -11.21 -2.30
N SER A 16 40.14 -10.55 -3.45
CA SER A 16 39.39 -9.32 -3.64
C SER A 16 37.94 -9.54 -3.21
N LEU A 17 37.42 -8.70 -2.31
CA LEU A 17 36.06 -8.16 -2.37
C LEU A 17 35.89 -7.21 -1.17
N CYS A 18 36.14 -5.93 -1.44
CA CYS A 18 35.70 -4.83 -0.60
C CYS A 18 34.20 -5.01 -0.37
N LEU A 19 33.82 -5.35 0.87
CA LEU A 19 32.44 -5.46 1.31
C LEU A 19 31.76 -4.11 1.08
N LEU A 20 31.00 -4.03 -0.01
CA LEU A 20 30.05 -2.95 -0.25
C LEU A 20 29.08 -2.94 0.95
N LEU A 21 29.24 -1.96 1.82
CA LEU A 21 28.18 -1.53 2.73
C LEU A 21 27.02 -1.04 1.86
N VAL A 22 26.16 -1.97 1.45
CA VAL A 22 24.82 -1.63 1.00
C VAL A 22 24.08 -1.23 2.28
N ALA A 23 24.24 0.03 2.68
CA ALA A 23 23.33 0.67 3.61
C ALA A 23 21.98 0.72 2.89
N GLY A 24 21.24 -0.39 2.97
CA GLY A 24 19.84 -0.43 2.61
C GLY A 24 19.17 0.65 3.46
N LEU A 25 18.63 1.67 2.79
CA LEU A 25 17.77 2.66 3.39
C LEU A 25 16.57 1.91 3.97
N ASN A 26 16.69 1.45 5.21
CA ASN A 26 15.55 1.13 6.03
C ASN A 26 14.83 2.46 6.23
N SER A 27 13.90 2.75 5.33
CA SER A 27 12.85 3.70 5.60
C SER A 27 12.09 3.10 6.79
N VAL A 28 12.49 3.48 8.01
CA VAL A 28 11.70 3.24 9.21
C VAL A 28 10.44 4.06 9.00
N THR A 29 9.46 3.46 8.33
CA THR A 29 8.10 3.98 8.33
C THR A 29 7.61 3.68 9.72
N SER A 30 7.35 4.72 10.49
CA SER A 30 6.84 4.54 11.84
C SER A 30 5.51 3.78 11.75
N ASP A 31 5.28 2.80 12.61
CA ASP A 31 3.98 2.11 12.68
C ASP A 31 2.81 3.08 12.89
N ALA A 32 3.10 4.30 13.38
CA ALA A 32 2.11 5.35 13.61
C ALA A 32 1.45 5.90 12.34
N ASP A 33 2.00 5.62 11.14
CA ASP A 33 1.44 6.05 9.85
C ASP A 33 0.57 4.96 9.19
N ILE A 34 0.50 3.76 9.79
CA ILE A 34 -0.29 2.64 9.30
C ILE A 34 -1.66 2.65 10.01
N PHE A 35 -2.72 2.46 9.25
CA PHE A 35 -4.08 2.47 9.77
C PHE A 35 -5.00 1.52 9.01
N LEU A 36 -6.10 1.16 9.65
CA LEU A 36 -7.22 0.46 9.01
C LEU A 36 -8.28 1.48 8.59
N ILE A 37 -8.91 1.25 7.43
CA ILE A 37 -9.99 2.08 6.90
C ILE A 37 -11.31 1.41 7.23
N TYR A 38 -12.11 2.04 8.08
CA TYR A 38 -13.33 1.47 8.63
C TYR A 38 -14.57 2.18 8.07
N SER A 39 -15.57 1.39 7.68
CA SER A 39 -16.91 1.82 7.30
C SER A 39 -17.84 1.64 8.50
N GLU A 40 -18.40 2.74 9.01
CA GLU A 40 -19.36 2.67 10.12
C GLU A 40 -20.65 1.97 9.73
N LYS A 41 -21.15 2.22 8.50
CA LYS A 41 -22.41 1.67 8.04
C LYS A 41 -22.33 0.16 7.81
N ALA A 42 -21.19 -0.32 7.33
CA ALA A 42 -20.98 -1.74 7.06
C ALA A 42 -20.42 -2.51 8.26
N ASP A 43 -20.00 -1.81 9.32
CA ASP A 43 -19.28 -2.40 10.46
C ASP A 43 -18.15 -3.33 9.97
N SER A 44 -17.29 -2.79 9.09
CA SER A 44 -16.32 -3.57 8.33
C SER A 44 -15.10 -2.74 7.92
N CYS A 45 -13.96 -3.39 7.77
CA CYS A 45 -12.71 -2.77 7.32
C CYS A 45 -12.43 -3.04 5.84
N LEU A 46 -11.80 -2.06 5.18
CA LEU A 46 -11.32 -2.20 3.81
C LEU A 46 -10.13 -3.16 3.76
N GLU A 47 -10.21 -4.16 2.89
CA GLU A 47 -9.22 -5.23 2.79
C GLU A 47 -8.83 -5.51 1.34
N SER A 48 -7.52 -5.66 1.09
CA SER A 48 -7.03 -6.14 -0.20
C SER A 48 -7.28 -7.64 -0.35
N SER A 49 -7.75 -8.05 -1.53
CA SER A 49 -8.09 -9.44 -1.82
C SER A 49 -7.60 -9.80 -3.22
N GLY A 50 -6.35 -10.24 -3.32
CA GLY A 50 -5.68 -10.45 -4.60
C GLY A 50 -5.53 -9.12 -5.36
N SER A 51 -6.13 -9.03 -6.56
CA SER A 51 -6.10 -7.80 -7.37
C SER A 51 -7.31 -6.88 -7.15
N SER A 52 -8.22 -7.22 -6.24
CA SER A 52 -9.41 -6.44 -5.90
C SER A 52 -9.39 -5.98 -4.44
N VAL A 53 -10.42 -5.24 -4.04
CA VAL A 53 -10.65 -4.76 -2.67
C VAL A 53 -12.05 -5.14 -2.25
N ARG A 54 -12.26 -5.44 -0.96
CA ARG A 54 -13.56 -5.76 -0.38
C ARG A 54 -13.69 -5.22 1.03
N LEU A 55 -14.89 -5.32 1.59
CA LEU A 55 -15.15 -5.10 3.01
C LEU A 55 -15.03 -6.43 3.76
N ALA A 56 -14.26 -6.43 4.85
CA ALA A 56 -14.09 -7.55 5.75
C ALA A 56 -14.84 -7.28 7.06
N PRO A 57 -15.77 -8.16 7.49
CA PRO A 57 -16.51 -7.98 8.74
C PRO A 57 -15.65 -7.99 10.00
N SER A 58 -14.48 -8.63 9.95
CA SER A 58 -13.52 -8.67 11.06
C SER A 58 -12.37 -7.71 10.79
N CYS A 59 -12.33 -6.59 11.53
CA CYS A 59 -11.21 -5.66 11.55
C CYS A 59 -10.08 -6.19 12.44
N ASN A 60 -8.86 -6.33 11.90
CA ASN A 60 -7.70 -6.83 12.63
C ASN A 60 -6.44 -6.08 12.22
N GLU A 61 -5.88 -5.31 13.16
CA GLU A 61 -4.66 -4.51 12.96
C GLU A 61 -3.42 -5.36 12.66
N SER A 62 -3.44 -6.66 12.97
CA SER A 62 -2.36 -7.61 12.63
C SER A 62 -2.47 -8.20 11.22
N PHE A 63 -3.54 -7.89 10.46
CA PHE A 63 -3.70 -8.38 9.09
C PHE A 63 -3.18 -7.35 8.10
N ASP A 64 -2.01 -7.63 7.51
CA ASP A 64 -1.37 -6.74 6.54
C ASP A 64 -2.29 -6.35 5.36
N GLN A 65 -3.25 -7.22 4.98
CA GLN A 65 -4.22 -6.92 3.93
C GLN A 65 -5.21 -5.80 4.31
N GLN A 66 -5.38 -5.52 5.59
CA GLN A 66 -6.22 -4.44 6.12
C GLN A 66 -5.39 -3.20 6.50
N GLN A 67 -4.07 -3.32 6.52
CA GLN A 67 -3.16 -2.22 6.84
C GLN A 67 -2.92 -1.34 5.60
N TRP A 68 -3.29 -0.07 5.72
CA TRP A 68 -3.13 0.94 4.70
C TRP A 68 -2.22 2.07 5.20
N LYS A 69 -1.58 2.77 4.26
CA LYS A 69 -0.92 4.04 4.56
C LYS A 69 -0.88 4.97 3.37
N TRP A 70 -0.87 6.27 3.63
CA TRP A 70 -0.62 7.27 2.61
C TRP A 70 0.86 7.26 2.21
N VAL A 71 1.12 7.31 0.91
CA VAL A 71 2.47 7.46 0.35
C VAL A 71 2.52 8.63 -0.62
N SER A 72 3.72 8.92 -1.15
CA SER A 72 3.92 10.02 -2.08
C SER A 72 2.96 9.99 -3.28
N ARG A 73 2.67 11.17 -3.83
CA ARG A 73 1.79 11.38 -5.00
C ARG A 73 0.31 11.01 -4.76
N LEU A 74 -0.19 11.21 -3.54
CA LEU A 74 -1.60 10.98 -3.17
C LEU A 74 -2.04 9.52 -3.39
N ARG A 75 -1.13 8.58 -3.12
CA ARG A 75 -1.37 7.14 -3.29
C ARG A 75 -1.66 6.52 -1.94
N LEU A 76 -2.56 5.55 -1.93
CA LEU A 76 -2.90 4.76 -0.77
C LEU A 76 -2.33 3.35 -0.94
N PHE A 77 -1.31 3.01 -0.15
CA PHE A 77 -0.58 1.75 -0.20
C PHE A 77 -1.19 0.74 0.76
N ASN A 78 -1.25 -0.53 0.34
CA ASN A 78 -1.62 -1.66 1.20
C ASN A 78 -0.38 -2.50 1.52
N LEU A 79 -0.19 -2.86 2.79
CA LEU A 79 1.00 -3.59 3.22
C LEU A 79 0.98 -5.04 2.75
N GLY A 80 -0.18 -5.71 2.83
CA GLY A 80 -0.33 -7.12 2.49
C GLY A 80 -0.12 -7.38 1.00
N SER A 81 -0.70 -6.57 0.12
CA SER A 81 -0.54 -6.74 -1.33
C SER A 81 0.71 -6.06 -1.89
N LYS A 82 1.32 -5.14 -1.12
CA LYS A 82 2.43 -4.27 -1.56
C LYS A 82 2.10 -3.45 -2.82
N GLN A 83 0.83 -3.10 -2.98
CA GLN A 83 0.31 -2.37 -4.13
C GLN A 83 -0.51 -1.17 -3.67
N CYS A 84 -0.82 -0.30 -4.62
CA CYS A 84 -1.60 0.91 -4.38
C CYS A 84 -3.06 0.70 -4.80
N LEU A 85 -3.98 1.28 -4.04
CA LEU A 85 -5.39 1.34 -4.38
C LEU A 85 -5.55 2.07 -5.72
N SER A 86 -6.35 1.51 -6.61
CA SER A 86 -6.55 2.01 -7.96
C SER A 86 -7.98 1.81 -8.44
N ILE A 87 -8.38 2.61 -9.42
CA ILE A 87 -9.57 2.34 -10.23
C ILE A 87 -9.14 1.51 -11.44
N GLN A 88 -9.53 0.24 -11.47
CA GLN A 88 -9.32 -0.63 -12.62
C GLN A 88 -10.46 -0.47 -13.63
N ARG A 89 -10.08 -0.22 -14.88
CA ARG A 89 -10.98 -0.25 -16.04
C ARG A 89 -10.38 -1.21 -17.06
N ARG A 90 -10.90 -2.44 -17.14
CA ARG A 90 -10.65 -3.30 -18.32
C ARG A 90 -11.70 -2.95 -19.38
N ASN A 91 -11.35 -3.04 -20.66
CA ASN A 91 -12.21 -2.72 -21.82
C ASN A 91 -13.71 -2.98 -21.56
N ASP A 92 -14.58 -2.02 -21.91
CA ASP A 92 -16.05 -2.04 -21.77
C ASP A 92 -16.62 -2.49 -20.41
N THR A 93 -15.79 -2.66 -19.38
CA THR A 93 -16.24 -3.01 -18.02
C THR A 93 -16.43 -1.77 -17.18
N VAL A 94 -17.42 -1.89 -16.29
CA VAL A 94 -17.69 -0.90 -15.25
C VAL A 94 -16.43 -0.69 -14.39
N PRO A 95 -15.99 0.56 -14.16
CA PRO A 95 -14.84 0.84 -13.32
C PRO A 95 -15.02 0.27 -11.92
N ARG A 96 -13.96 -0.33 -11.38
CA ARG A 96 -13.99 -1.02 -10.09
C ARG A 96 -12.74 -0.69 -9.27
N LEU A 97 -12.83 -0.77 -7.95
CA LEU A 97 -11.64 -0.72 -7.10
C LEU A 97 -10.79 -1.97 -7.34
N GLY A 98 -9.48 -1.77 -7.33
CA GLY A 98 -8.51 -2.85 -7.34
C GLY A 98 -7.11 -2.37 -6.99
N MET A 99 -6.16 -3.28 -7.10
CA MET A 99 -4.77 -3.03 -6.74
C MET A 99 -3.90 -2.88 -7.98
N MET A 100 -2.90 -2.01 -7.92
CA MET A 100 -1.94 -1.73 -9.00
C MET A 100 -0.55 -1.45 -8.44
N GLU A 101 0.49 -1.80 -9.20
CA GLU A 101 1.88 -1.49 -8.83
C GLU A 101 2.08 0.01 -8.61
N CYS A 102 2.60 0.37 -7.45
CA CYS A 102 2.70 1.77 -7.05
C CYS A 102 3.64 2.58 -7.94
N ASN A 103 4.62 1.97 -8.59
CA ASN A 103 5.58 2.67 -9.46
C ASN A 103 4.98 3.14 -10.79
N GLN A 104 3.76 2.69 -11.13
CA GLN A 104 3.09 3.12 -12.35
C GLN A 104 2.56 4.55 -12.17
N GLU A 105 2.79 5.41 -13.16
CA GLU A 105 2.19 6.74 -13.18
C GLU A 105 0.77 6.65 -13.72
N SER A 106 -0.21 6.76 -12.82
CA SER A 106 -1.62 6.59 -13.16
C SER A 106 -2.50 7.55 -12.36
N ALA A 107 -3.38 8.29 -13.05
CA ALA A 107 -4.38 9.12 -12.39
C ALA A 107 -5.40 8.29 -11.60
N GLN A 108 -5.59 7.03 -11.98
CA GLN A 108 -6.49 6.09 -11.32
C GLN A 108 -6.01 5.67 -9.92
N MET A 109 -4.79 6.02 -9.51
CA MET A 109 -4.24 5.75 -8.17
C MET A 109 -4.19 6.99 -7.26
N ARG A 110 -4.75 8.13 -7.69
CA ARG A 110 -4.74 9.37 -6.91
C ARG A 110 -6.00 9.48 -6.06
N TRP A 111 -5.81 9.59 -4.76
CA TRP A 111 -6.89 9.67 -3.78
C TRP A 111 -6.66 10.86 -2.85
N HIS A 112 -7.72 11.62 -2.61
CA HIS A 112 -7.74 12.67 -1.59
C HIS A 112 -8.48 12.13 -0.37
N CYS A 113 -7.89 12.25 0.81
CA CYS A 113 -8.47 11.75 2.05
C CYS A 113 -9.89 12.30 2.32
N ASN A 114 -10.13 13.60 2.10
CA ASN A 114 -11.44 14.26 2.25
C ASN A 114 -12.56 13.65 1.39
N GLY A 115 -12.22 13.00 0.27
CA GLY A 115 -13.17 12.42 -0.67
C GLY A 115 -13.08 10.91 -0.79
N LEU A 116 -12.17 10.25 -0.07
CA LEU A 116 -11.90 8.83 -0.20
C LEU A 116 -13.13 8.00 0.21
N GLY A 117 -13.73 8.29 1.36
CA GLY A 117 -14.90 7.55 1.85
C GLY A 117 -16.08 7.53 0.87
N SER A 118 -16.47 8.71 0.35
CA SER A 118 -17.56 8.79 -0.64
C SER A 118 -17.26 8.02 -1.93
N GLN A 119 -16.00 8.00 -2.38
CA GLN A 119 -15.58 7.23 -3.56
C GLN A 119 -15.60 5.73 -3.27
N LEU A 120 -15.12 5.30 -2.10
CA LEU A 120 -15.17 3.91 -1.66
C LEU A 120 -16.61 3.40 -1.63
N SER A 121 -17.54 4.11 -0.98
CA SER A 121 -18.95 3.74 -0.96
C SER A 121 -19.53 3.61 -2.38
N SER A 122 -19.23 4.57 -3.26
CA SER A 122 -19.75 4.56 -4.64
C SER A 122 -19.29 3.33 -5.42
N TYR A 123 -17.99 3.02 -5.37
CA TYR A 123 -17.44 1.87 -6.09
C TYR A 123 -17.83 0.53 -5.45
N LEU A 124 -17.84 0.42 -4.12
CA LEU A 124 -18.22 -0.81 -3.43
C LEU A 124 -19.70 -1.15 -3.65
N ILE A 125 -20.60 -0.15 -3.67
CA ILE A 125 -22.00 -0.33 -4.06
C ILE A 125 -22.11 -0.77 -5.52
N GLN A 126 -21.32 -0.19 -6.41
CA GLN A 126 -21.34 -0.55 -7.82
C GLN A 126 -20.83 -1.98 -8.05
N GLN A 127 -19.81 -2.40 -7.30
CA GLN A 127 -19.30 -3.78 -7.29
C GLN A 127 -20.32 -4.77 -6.71
N SER A 128 -21.06 -4.40 -5.65
CA SER A 128 -22.06 -5.27 -5.03
C SER A 128 -23.39 -5.34 -5.79
N LYS A 129 -23.77 -4.32 -6.56
CA LYS A 129 -24.93 -4.39 -7.47
C LYS A 129 -24.76 -5.47 -8.56
N ALA A 130 -23.53 -5.92 -8.82
CA ALA A 130 -23.26 -7.10 -9.64
C ALA A 130 -23.50 -8.45 -8.91
N GLY A 131 -23.82 -8.42 -7.61
CA GLY A 131 -24.10 -9.58 -6.75
C GLY A 131 -24.81 -9.20 -5.45
N THR A 132 -26.14 -9.00 -5.53
CA THR A 132 -27.15 -9.05 -4.44
C THR A 132 -27.02 -8.05 -3.25
N GLN A 133 -28.10 -7.30 -2.98
CA GLN A 133 -28.15 -6.19 -1.99
C GLN A 133 -28.45 -6.61 -0.53
N GLY A 134 -27.86 -5.87 0.42
CA GLY A 134 -28.40 -5.62 1.76
C GLY A 134 -29.08 -4.23 1.86
N PRO A 135 -29.78 -3.91 2.96
CA PRO A 135 -30.74 -2.80 3.03
C PRO A 135 -30.09 -1.42 2.89
N ASN A 136 -30.65 -0.58 2.02
CA ASN A 136 -30.15 0.76 1.74
C ASN A 136 -30.86 1.80 2.65
N THR A 137 -30.30 2.10 3.81
CA THR A 137 -30.92 2.96 4.85
C THR A 137 -30.94 4.47 4.54
N GLY A 138 -30.69 4.89 3.30
CA GLY A 138 -30.78 6.30 2.88
C GLY A 138 -29.70 7.25 3.43
N GLN A 139 -29.04 6.91 4.54
CA GLN A 139 -27.94 7.71 5.09
C GLN A 139 -26.60 7.38 4.43
N PRO A 140 -25.75 8.40 4.18
CA PRO A 140 -24.40 8.20 3.66
C PRO A 140 -23.54 7.47 4.70
N ASP A 141 -22.59 6.69 4.21
CA ASP A 141 -21.63 5.99 5.07
C ASP A 141 -20.54 6.95 5.57
N VAL A 142 -20.11 6.76 6.81
CA VAL A 142 -19.01 7.50 7.42
C VAL A 142 -17.79 6.60 7.45
N TRP A 143 -16.68 7.11 6.93
CA TRP A 143 -15.41 6.38 6.87
C TRP A 143 -14.38 7.05 7.76
N ARG A 144 -13.72 6.25 8.59
CA ARG A 144 -12.76 6.73 9.59
C ARG A 144 -11.61 5.76 9.78
N ILE A 145 -10.61 6.18 10.53
CA ILE A 145 -9.57 5.29 11.02
C ILE A 145 -10.19 4.35 12.04
N TYR A 146 -9.92 3.05 11.90
CA TYR A 146 -10.46 2.05 12.81
C TYR A 146 -10.05 2.34 14.26
N ASN A 147 -10.97 2.10 15.20
CA ASN A 147 -10.77 2.29 16.63
C ASN A 147 -10.40 3.72 17.07
N THR A 148 -10.66 4.72 16.23
CA THR A 148 -10.53 6.14 16.57
C THR A 148 -11.75 6.92 16.07
N ASP A 149 -11.87 8.19 16.50
CA ASP A 149 -12.83 9.15 15.96
C ASP A 149 -12.20 10.03 14.86
N GLU A 150 -11.02 9.64 14.35
CA GLU A 150 -10.25 10.40 13.38
C GLU A 150 -10.69 10.10 11.93
N ASP A 151 -10.75 11.12 11.09
CA ASP A 151 -11.00 10.94 9.66
C ASP A 151 -9.79 10.35 8.91
N LEU A 152 -9.96 10.07 7.62
CA LEU A 152 -8.91 9.49 6.78
C LEU A 152 -7.75 10.46 6.46
N CYS A 153 -7.82 11.72 6.89
CA CYS A 153 -6.78 12.74 6.73
C CYS A 153 -5.85 12.87 7.93
N ALA A 154 -6.18 12.25 9.07
CA ALA A 154 -5.41 12.39 10.31
C ALA A 154 -3.99 11.78 10.25
N ARG A 155 -3.70 10.92 9.27
CA ARG A 155 -2.39 10.25 9.09
C ARG A 155 -1.75 10.60 7.75
N PRO A 156 -1.40 11.87 7.49
CA PRO A 156 -0.90 12.28 6.20
C PRO A 156 0.47 11.66 5.90
N TYR A 157 0.84 11.62 4.61
CA TYR A 157 2.19 11.20 4.24
C TYR A 157 3.24 12.23 4.68
N HIS A 158 4.11 11.84 5.60
CA HIS A 158 5.29 12.61 6.00
C HIS A 158 6.50 12.15 5.19
N GLY A 159 6.67 12.70 3.98
CA GLY A 159 7.87 12.44 3.18
C GLY A 159 9.12 13.01 3.84
N LYS A 160 10.26 12.34 3.69
CA LYS A 160 11.55 13.00 3.93
C LYS A 160 11.71 14.09 2.88
N ILE A 161 11.73 15.35 3.30
CA ILE A 161 12.20 16.45 2.46
C ILE A 161 13.72 16.27 2.39
N GLU A 162 14.21 15.68 1.31
CA GLU A 162 15.64 15.72 0.99
C GLU A 162 15.94 17.14 0.50
N TYR A 163 16.67 17.90 1.31
CA TYR A 163 17.25 19.20 0.93
C TYR A 163 18.58 18.98 0.21
#